data_AF-A0A238Y124-F1
#
_entry.id   AF-A0A238Y124-F1
#
_cell.length_a   1.000
_cell.length_b   1.000
_cell.length_c   1.000
_cell.angle_alpha   90.00
_cell.angle_beta   90.00
_cell.angle_gamma   90.00
#
_symmetry.space_group_name_H-M   'P 1'
#
loop_
_entity.id
_entity.type
_entity.pdbx_description
1 polymer ?
#
loop_
_entity_poly.entity_id
_entity_poly.type
_entity_poly.pdbx_seq_one_letter_code
_entity_poly.pdbx_strand_id
1 'polypeptide(L)' 'MITITIDEETEAGKTFLEIAKMLALKYKGIKIDEENSYNREFVKKIEESYDDYKSGKSKSITVDTK' A
#
# COMPACT_ATOMS: atom_id res chain seq x y z
N MET A 1 14.19 -13.32 17.27
CA MET A 1 13.91 -12.58 16.02
C MET A 1 12.88 -11.52 16.37
N ILE A 2 13.14 -10.25 16.05
CA ILE A 2 12.20 -9.15 16.30
C ILE A 2 11.75 -8.64 14.93
N THR A 3 10.44 -8.50 14.75
CA THR A 3 9.85 -7.92 13.54
C THR A 3 9.31 -6.55 13.89
N ILE A 4 9.66 -5.54 13.10
CA ILE A 4 9.20 -4.15 13.26
C ILE A 4 8.43 -3.80 11.99
N THR A 5 7.16 -3.45 12.14
CA THR A 5 6.34 -2.95 11.03
C THR A 5 6.49 -1.43 10.94
N ILE A 6 6.77 -0.93 9.75
CA ILE A 6 6.98 0.50 9.49
C ILE A 6 5.88 0.97 8.54
N ASP A 7 5.18 2.04 8.90
CA ASP A 7 4.22 2.71 8.01
C ASP A 7 4.96 3.76 7.16
N GLU A 8 5.20 3.42 5.89
CA GLU A 8 5.93 4.26 4.94
C GLU A 8 5.18 5.53 4.51
N GLU A 9 3.89 5.67 4.84
CA GLU A 9 3.13 6.88 4.49
C GLU A 9 3.43 8.04 5.44
N THR A 10 3.82 7.73 6.69
CA THR A 10 4.11 8.72 7.73
C THR A 10 5.55 9.27 7.63
N GLU A 11 5.75 10.53 8.04
CA GLU A 11 7.08 11.16 8.08
C GLU A 11 8.05 10.41 8.99
N ALA A 12 7.56 9.97 10.15
CA ALA A 12 8.34 9.17 11.10
C ALA A 12 8.73 7.81 10.51
N GLY A 13 7.81 7.13 9.81
CA GLY A 13 8.09 5.85 9.18
C GLY A 13 9.09 5.95 8.02
N LYS A 14 8.97 6.97 7.16
CA LYS A 14 9.97 7.26 6.11
C LYS A 14 11.36 7.48 6.69
N THR A 15 11.45 8.31 7.74
CA THR A 15 12.71 8.60 8.42
C THR A 15 13.31 7.35 9.06
N PHE A 16 12.49 6.54 9.73
CA PHE A 16 12.93 5.32 10.38
C PHE A 16 13.38 4.26 9.37
N LEU A 17 12.70 4.13 8.23
CA LEU A 17 13.09 3.25 7.14
C LEU A 17 14.47 3.62 6.56
N GLU A 18 14.74 4.92 6.38
CA GLU A 18 16.02 5.39 5.88
C GLU A 18 17.17 5.08 6.86
N ILE A 19 16.93 5.29 8.16
CA ILE A 19 17.88 4.91 9.22
C ILE A 19 18.10 3.38 9.23
N ALA A 20 17.04 2.59 9.10
CA ALA A 20 17.13 1.13 9.06
C ALA A 20 17.96 0.66 7.85
N LYS A 21 17.75 1.25 6.66
CA LYS A 21 18.54 0.99 5.44
C LYS A 21 20.02 1.32 5.65
N MET A 22 20.34 2.46 6.27
CA MET A 22 21.71 2.85 6.58
C MET A 22 22.39 1.86 7.55
N LEU A 23 21.66 1.40 8.57
CA LEU A 23 22.16 0.42 9.53
C LEU A 23 22.36 -0.96 8.90
N ALA A 24 21.47 -1.38 7.99
CA ALA A 24 21.58 -2.65 7.27
C ALA A 24 22.82 -2.70 6.37
N LEU A 25 23.22 -1.57 5.77
CA LEU A 25 24.48 -1.48 5.01
C LEU A 25 25.71 -1.64 5.92
N LYS A 26 25.63 -1.14 7.17
CA LYS A 26 26.74 -1.16 8.12
C LYS A 26 26.86 -2.48 8.90
N TYR A 27 25.76 -3.20 9.11
CA TYR A 27 25.71 -4.39 9.96
C TYR A 27 24.99 -5.56 9.26
N LYS A 28 25.66 -6.71 9.16
CA LYS A 28 25.13 -7.96 8.53
C LYS A 28 23.97 -8.64 9.29
N GLY A 29 23.39 -7.98 10.28
CA GLY A 29 22.34 -8.55 11.15
C GLY A 29 20.92 -8.05 10.87
N ILE A 30 20.76 -7.08 9.97
CA ILE A 30 19.47 -6.45 9.68
C ILE A 30 19.01 -6.92 8.29
N LYS A 31 17.85 -7.57 8.24
CA LYS A 31 17.16 -7.92 7.01
C LYS A 31 15.94 -7.03 6.88
N ILE A 32 15.83 -6.31 5.77
CA ILE A 32 14.66 -5.48 5.43
C ILE A 32 13.89 -6.26 4.38
N ASP A 33 12.65 -6.61 4.69
CA ASP A 33 11.70 -7.23 3.76
C ASP A 33 10.65 -6.16 3.44
N GLU A 34 10.71 -5.60 2.23
CA GLU A 34 9.75 -4.60 1.75
C GLU A 34 8.56 -5.33 1.13
N GLU A 35 7.46 -5.42 1.87
CA GLU A 35 6.21 -5.98 1.37
C GLU A 35 5.43 -4.86 0.66
N ASN A 36 5.59 -4.77 -0.66
CA ASN A 36 4.91 -3.74 -1.45
C ASN A 36 3.42 -4.10 -1.62
N SER A 37 2.59 -3.60 -0.71
CA SER A 37 1.12 -3.74 -0.77
C SER A 37 0.49 -2.85 -1.85
N TYR A 38 1.24 -1.90 -2.42
CA TYR A 38 0.76 -1.01 -3.46
C TYR A 38 0.71 -1.73 -4.82
N ASN A 39 -0.48 -2.22 -5.15
CA ASN A 39 -0.76 -2.79 -6.45
C ASN A 39 -1.27 -1.70 -7.41
N ARG A 40 -0.38 -1.23 -8.30
CA ARG A 40 -0.72 -0.20 -9.30
C ARG A 40 -1.85 -0.60 -10.25
N GLU A 41 -1.97 -1.89 -10.60
CA GLU A 41 -3.08 -2.37 -11.43
C GLU A 41 -4.41 -2.30 -10.68
N PHE A 42 -4.40 -2.60 -9.38
CA PHE A 42 -5.59 -2.47 -8.54
C PHE A 42 -6.07 -1.02 -8.45
N VAL A 43 -5.15 -0.07 -8.22
CA VAL A 43 -5.47 1.37 -8.18
C VAL A 43 -6.04 1.83 -9.51
N LYS A 44 -5.40 1.47 -10.63
CA LYS A 44 -5.88 1.84 -11.96
C LYS A 44 -7.30 1.31 -12.23
N LYS A 45 -7.60 0.10 -11.78
CA LYS A 45 -8.93 -0.51 -11.94
C LYS A 45 -10.00 0.21 -11.10
N ILE A 46 -9.65 0.71 -9.92
CA ILE A 46 -10.54 1.54 -9.10
C ILE A 46 -10.84 2.87 -9.82
N GLU A 47 -9.82 3.53 -10.37
CA GLU A 47 -9.98 4.78 -11.13
C GLU A 47 -10.88 4.59 -12.36
N GLU A 48 -10.61 3.55 -13.17
CA GLU A 48 -11.42 3.20 -14.34
C GLU A 48 -12.89 2.92 -13.95
N SER A 49 -13.11 2.19 -12.84
CA SER A 49 -14.45 1.91 -12.33
C SER A 49 -15.19 3.18 -11.86
N TYR A 50 -14.46 4.15 -11.30
CA TYR A 50 -15.01 5.42 -10.85
C TYR A 50 -15.40 6.33 -12.02
N ASP A 51 -14.61 6.32 -13.10
CA ASP A 51 -14.94 7.01 -14.35
C ASP A 51 -16.14 6.37 -15.06
N ASP A 52 -16.24 5.04 -15.06
CA ASP A 52 -17.42 4.32 -15.59
C ASP A 52 -18.69 4.58 -14.75
N TYR A 53 -18.54 4.78 -13.43
CA TYR A 53 -19.63 5.24 -12.57
C TYR A 53 -20.09 6.66 -12.93
N LYS A 54 -19.15 7.61 -13.02
CA LYS A 54 -19.46 9.01 -13.37
C LYS A 54 -20.03 9.18 -14.78
N SER A 55 -19.54 8.39 -15.73
CA SER A 55 -19.99 8.42 -17.13
C SER A 55 -21.32 7.70 -17.35
N GLY A 56 -21.90 7.08 -16.31
CA GLY A 56 -23.20 6.41 -16.39
C GLY A 56 -23.18 5.05 -17.10
N LYS A 57 -21.98 4.48 -17.32
CA LYS A 57 -21.83 3.12 -17.88
C LYS A 57 -22.03 2.02 -16.85
N SER A 58 -21.93 2.37 -15.57
CA SER A 58 -22.19 1.45 -14.47
C SER A 58 -23.68 1.11 -14.31
N LYS A 59 -23.98 -0.10 -13.83
CA LYS A 59 -25.35 -0.53 -13.51
C LYS A 59 -25.49 -0.68 -12.01
N SER A 60 -26.45 0.04 -11.42
CA SER A 60 -26.83 -0.14 -10.02
C SER A 60 -27.75 -1.34 -9.89
N ILE A 61 -27.47 -2.22 -8.94
CA ILE A 61 -28.35 -3.33 -8.57
C ILE A 61 -28.79 -3.08 -7.13
N THR A 62 -30.09 -2.90 -6.93
CA THR A 62 -30.68 -2.85 -5.59
C THR A 62 -30.89 -4.27 -5.11
N VAL A 63 -30.26 -4.63 -3.99
CA VAL A 63 -30.46 -5.94 -3.35
C VAL A 63 -31.42 -5.74 -2.20
N ASP A 64 -32.63 -6.30 -2.33
CA ASP A 64 -33.61 -6.34 -1.25
C ASP A 64 -33.14 -7.39 -0.22
N THR A 65 -32.60 -6.93 0.90
CA THR A 65 -32.31 -7.80 2.05
C THR A 65 -33.62 -8.18 2.74
N LYS A 66 -34.00 -9.45 2.63
CA LYS A 66 -35.19 -10.04 3.24
C LYS A 66 -34.98 -10.39 4.71
#